data_AF-A0AAU0LGK4-F1
#
_entry.id   AF-A0AAU0LGK4-F1
#
_cell.length_a   1.000
_cell.length_b   1.000
_cell.length_c   1.000
_cell.angle_alpha   90.00
_cell.angle_beta   90.00
_cell.angle_gamma   90.00
#
_symmetry.space_group_name_H-M   'P 1'
#
loop_
_entity.id
_entity.type
_entity.pdbx_description
1 polymer ?
#
loop_
_entity_poly.entity_id
_entity_poly.type
_entity_poly.pdbx_seq_one_letter_code
_entity_poly.pdbx_strand_id
1 'polypeptide(L)'
;MPTKTLIDEAALIADLNAHFPGAKAQSLRSWSSNPTQMGAVVSGEAEIKPGYCIGPSIYLDDEAYDGYIHKGFEAWCVARGWYVEIYEHGTLWVVPLPLDSALEAKE
;
A
#
# COMPACT_ATOMS: atom_id res chain seq x y z
N MET A 1 -13.79 22.72 -3.45
CA MET A 1 -12.41 22.27 -3.69
C MET A 1 -12.14 21.16 -2.69
N PRO A 2 -11.78 19.93 -3.10
CA PRO A 2 -11.46 18.90 -2.12
C PRO A 2 -10.18 19.32 -1.41
N THR A 3 -10.27 19.43 -0.09
CA THR A 3 -9.16 19.75 0.82
C THR A 3 -8.04 18.77 0.52
N LYS A 4 -6.84 19.27 0.22
CA LYS A 4 -5.63 18.48 0.04
C LYS A 4 -5.43 17.66 1.32
N THR A 5 -5.78 16.37 1.30
CA THR A 5 -5.52 15.47 2.42
C THR A 5 -4.02 15.49 2.64
N LEU A 6 -3.57 16.09 3.74
CA LEU A 6 -2.17 16.03 4.15
C LEU A 6 -1.81 14.54 4.25
N ILE A 7 -0.74 14.15 3.57
CA ILE A 7 -0.26 12.78 3.66
C ILE A 7 0.23 12.55 5.09
N ASP A 8 -0.43 11.65 5.80
CA ASP A 8 -0.20 11.35 7.22
C ASP A 8 0.20 9.87 7.36
N GLU A 9 1.50 9.64 7.58
CA GLU A 9 2.09 8.30 7.74
C GLU A 9 1.48 7.55 8.93
N ALA A 10 1.20 8.23 10.04
CA ALA A 10 0.65 7.59 11.22
C ALA A 10 -0.81 7.15 10.99
N ALA A 11 -1.59 7.99 10.32
CA ALA A 11 -2.96 7.65 9.91
C ALA A 11 -2.97 6.46 8.93
N LEU A 12 -2.05 6.43 7.95
CA LEU A 12 -1.91 5.29 7.04
C LEU A 12 -1.66 3.98 7.80
N ILE A 13 -0.66 3.98 8.68
CA ILE A 13 -0.26 2.76 9.41
C ILE A 13 -1.41 2.26 10.30
N ALA A 14 -2.13 3.18 10.94
CA ALA A 14 -3.31 2.84 11.73
C ALA A 14 -4.42 2.24 10.86
N ASP A 15 -4.74 2.86 9.73
CA ASP A 15 -5.76 2.38 8.79
C ASP A 15 -5.40 0.99 8.22
N LEU A 16 -4.15 0.79 7.82
CA LEU A 16 -3.65 -0.49 7.28
C LEU A 16 -3.82 -1.61 8.31
N ASN A 17 -3.41 -1.39 9.55
CA ASN A 17 -3.54 -2.40 10.60
C ASN A 17 -4.99 -2.64 11.04
N ALA A 18 -5.87 -1.64 10.88
CA ALA A 18 -7.29 -1.78 11.17
C ALA A 18 -8.04 -2.57 10.08
N HIS A 19 -7.76 -2.29 8.81
CA HIS A 19 -8.45 -2.92 7.67
C HIS A 19 -7.82 -4.25 7.27
N PHE A 20 -6.51 -4.39 7.43
CA PHE A 20 -5.74 -5.59 7.09
C PHE A 20 -4.87 -5.99 8.30
N PRO A 21 -5.44 -6.58 9.36
CA PRO A 21 -4.68 -6.90 10.58
C PRO A 21 -3.45 -7.80 10.34
N GLY A 22 -3.50 -8.66 9.31
CA GLY A 22 -2.36 -9.49 8.90
C GLY A 22 -1.20 -8.71 8.25
N ALA A 23 -1.43 -7.47 7.82
CA ALA A 23 -0.43 -6.66 7.12
C ALA A 23 0.71 -6.22 8.03
N LYS A 24 0.45 -6.15 9.34
CA LYS A 24 1.45 -5.75 10.36
C LYS A 24 2.23 -4.50 9.92
N ALA A 25 1.48 -3.50 9.46
CA ALA A 25 2.03 -2.28 8.89
C ALA A 25 2.88 -1.56 9.95
N GLN A 26 4.07 -1.12 9.54
CA GLN A 26 4.98 -0.34 10.37
C GLN A 26 5.66 0.76 9.54
N SER A 27 6.21 1.78 10.21
CA SER A 27 6.86 2.90 9.52
C SER A 27 8.03 2.42 8.65
N LEU A 28 8.01 2.85 7.38
CA LEU A 28 9.08 2.57 6.45
C LEU A 28 10.41 3.18 6.92
N ARG A 29 10.38 4.36 7.55
CA ARG A 29 11.57 5.01 8.13
C ARG A 29 12.22 4.16 9.20
N SER A 30 11.42 3.61 10.10
CA SER A 30 11.89 2.76 11.19
C SER A 30 12.46 1.45 10.66
N TRP A 31 11.80 0.84 9.68
CA TRP A 31 12.24 -0.42 9.09
C TRP A 31 13.52 -0.28 8.26
N SER A 32 13.59 0.75 7.41
CA SER A 32 14.74 1.02 6.53
C SER A 32 15.92 1.70 7.23
N SER A 33 15.73 2.18 8.46
CA SER A 33 16.65 3.11 9.12
C SER A 33 16.93 4.39 8.33
N ASN A 34 16.05 4.77 7.40
CA ASN A 34 16.17 5.98 6.59
C ASN A 34 15.10 7.02 6.99
N PRO A 35 15.46 8.14 7.64
CA PRO A 35 14.49 9.14 8.08
C PRO A 35 13.77 9.85 6.93
N THR A 36 14.27 9.77 5.70
CA THR A 36 13.64 10.42 4.53
C THR A 36 12.59 9.55 3.85
N GLN A 37 12.54 8.24 4.12
CA GLN A 37 11.60 7.32 3.47
C GLN A 37 10.23 7.31 4.16
N MET A 38 9.35 8.20 3.73
CA MET A 38 7.98 8.26 4.23
C MET A 38 7.13 7.10 3.70
N GLY A 39 6.29 6.51 4.57
CA GLY A 39 5.35 5.46 4.18
C GLY A 39 5.28 4.33 5.20
N ALA A 40 4.70 3.21 4.76
CA ALA A 40 4.61 1.99 5.54
C ALA A 40 5.26 0.82 4.79
N VAL A 41 5.85 -0.11 5.54
CA VAL A 41 6.12 -1.47 5.04
C VAL A 41 4.99 -2.38 5.50
N VAL A 42 4.49 -3.23 4.61
CA VAL A 42 3.39 -4.15 4.86
C VAL A 42 3.73 -5.57 4.40
N SER A 43 3.23 -6.55 5.15
CA SER A 43 3.25 -7.96 4.73
C SER A 43 2.22 -8.17 3.61
N GLY A 44 2.72 -8.54 2.43
CA GLY A 44 1.88 -8.92 1.29
C GLY A 44 1.04 -10.17 1.56
N GLU A 45 1.47 -11.05 2.46
CA GLU A 45 0.74 -12.28 2.78
C GLU A 45 -0.54 -12.07 3.61
N ALA A 46 -0.80 -10.84 4.04
CA ALA A 46 -2.04 -10.50 4.71
C ALA A 46 -3.24 -10.74 3.80
N GLU A 47 -4.28 -11.41 4.31
CA GLU A 47 -5.50 -11.61 3.54
C GLU A 47 -6.29 -10.31 3.38
N ILE A 48 -6.75 -10.06 2.15
CA ILE A 48 -7.75 -9.02 1.84
C ILE A 48 -9.17 -9.60 1.79
N LYS A 49 -9.29 -10.88 1.43
CA LYS A 49 -10.49 -11.71 1.53
C LYS A 49 -10.05 -13.18 1.63
N PRO A 50 -10.90 -14.11 2.07
CA PRO A 50 -10.50 -15.51 2.23
C PRO A 50 -9.86 -16.08 0.97
N GLY A 51 -8.62 -16.58 1.09
CA GLY A 51 -7.86 -17.16 -0.02
C GLY A 51 -7.17 -16.16 -0.95
N TYR A 52 -7.25 -14.86 -0.67
CA TYR A 52 -6.55 -13.81 -1.42
C TYR A 52 -5.74 -12.94 -0.47
N CYS A 53 -4.45 -12.85 -0.72
CA CYS A 53 -3.55 -11.96 -0.01
C CYS A 53 -3.32 -10.64 -0.77
N ILE A 54 -2.78 -9.65 -0.06
CA ILE A 54 -2.43 -8.34 -0.63
C ILE A 54 -1.40 -8.49 -1.74
N GLY A 55 -0.37 -9.29 -1.53
CA GLY A 55 0.69 -9.55 -2.49
C GLY A 55 1.35 -10.91 -2.22
N PRO A 56 1.09 -11.92 -3.07
CA PRO A 56 1.57 -13.28 -2.85
C PRO A 56 3.10 -13.36 -2.96
N SER A 57 3.70 -14.28 -2.20
CA SER A 57 5.12 -14.59 -2.29
C SER A 57 5.51 -15.31 -3.59
N ILE A 58 4.52 -15.81 -4.33
CA ILE A 58 4.66 -16.42 -5.65
C ILE A 58 3.78 -15.69 -6.67
N TYR A 59 4.19 -15.68 -7.93
CA TYR A 59 3.37 -15.09 -8.99
C TYR A 59 2.07 -15.88 -9.16
N LEU A 60 0.95 -15.16 -9.27
CA LEU A 60 -0.35 -15.72 -9.58
C LEU A 60 -0.83 -15.11 -10.89
N ASP A 61 -1.11 -15.95 -11.88
CA ASP A 61 -1.82 -15.54 -13.11
C ASP A 61 -3.33 -15.48 -12.80
N ASP A 62 -3.71 -14.49 -11.98
CA ASP A 62 -5.09 -14.26 -11.53
C ASP A 62 -5.46 -12.79 -11.77
N GLU A 63 -6.60 -12.57 -12.41
CA GLU A 63 -7.09 -11.24 -12.79
C GLU A 63 -7.33 -10.30 -11.60
N ALA A 64 -7.41 -10.81 -10.37
CA ALA A 64 -7.50 -10.02 -9.16
C ALA A 64 -6.22 -9.24 -8.85
N TYR A 65 -5.09 -9.62 -9.46
CA TYR A 65 -3.79 -9.01 -9.25
C TYR A 65 -3.38 -8.15 -10.44
N ASP A 66 -2.73 -7.03 -10.16
CA ASP A 66 -1.90 -6.30 -11.11
C ASP A 66 -0.44 -6.62 -10.77
N GLY A 67 0.17 -7.48 -11.60
CA GLY A 67 1.45 -8.10 -11.27
C GLY A 67 1.36 -8.93 -9.97
N TYR A 68 2.00 -8.46 -8.90
CA TYR A 68 2.02 -9.12 -7.58
C TYR A 68 1.17 -8.40 -6.54
N ILE A 69 0.38 -7.39 -6.91
CA ILE A 69 -0.41 -6.61 -5.95
C ILE A 69 -1.89 -6.81 -6.25
N HIS A 70 -2.69 -7.13 -5.23
CA HIS A 70 -4.13 -7.27 -5.39
C HIS A 70 -4.75 -5.91 -5.73
N LYS A 71 -5.47 -5.81 -6.86
CA LYS A 71 -6.04 -4.56 -7.40
C LYS A 71 -6.91 -3.82 -6.40
N GLY A 72 -7.65 -4.55 -5.56
CA GLY A 72 -8.46 -3.96 -4.49
C GLY A 72 -7.64 -3.26 -3.40
N PHE A 73 -6.44 -3.76 -3.08
CA PHE A 73 -5.55 -3.13 -2.12
C PHE A 73 -4.91 -1.87 -2.71
N GLU A 74 -4.43 -1.97 -3.95
CA GLU A 74 -3.87 -0.82 -4.67
C GLU A 74 -4.89 0.32 -4.78
N ALA A 75 -6.12 0.04 -5.23
CA ALA A 75 -7.19 1.03 -5.29
C ALA A 75 -7.51 1.66 -3.91
N TRP A 76 -7.46 0.85 -2.84
CA TRP A 76 -7.69 1.32 -1.47
C TRP A 76 -6.59 2.31 -1.00
N CYS A 77 -5.34 2.05 -1.38
CA CYS A 77 -4.19 2.94 -1.12
C CYS A 77 -4.29 4.24 -1.93
N VAL A 78 -4.57 4.12 -3.23
CA VAL A 78 -4.66 5.27 -4.16
C VAL A 78 -5.75 6.24 -3.72
N ALA A 79 -6.92 5.74 -3.32
CA ALA A 79 -8.02 6.56 -2.79
C ALA A 79 -7.64 7.38 -1.54
N ARG A 80 -6.54 7.03 -0.86
CA ARG A 80 -6.00 7.70 0.33
C ARG A 80 -4.73 8.51 0.05
N GLY A 81 -4.30 8.62 -1.20
CA GLY A 81 -3.09 9.36 -1.57
C GLY A 81 -1.80 8.53 -1.47
N TRP A 82 -1.90 7.20 -1.51
CA TRP A 82 -0.75 6.29 -1.40
C TRP A 82 -0.64 5.36 -2.61
N TYR A 83 0.59 4.99 -2.93
CA TYR A 83 0.96 4.05 -3.98
C TYR A 83 1.67 2.85 -3.36
N VAL A 84 1.62 1.71 -4.04
CA VAL A 84 2.18 0.44 -3.54
C VAL A 84 3.32 0.00 -4.44
N GLU A 85 4.47 -0.25 -3.83
CA GLU A 85 5.68 -0.77 -4.48
C GLU A 85 6.00 -2.16 -3.95
N ILE A 86 6.47 -3.03 -4.83
CA ILE A 86 7.03 -4.33 -4.44
C ILE A 86 8.49 -4.08 -4.05
N TYR A 87 8.81 -4.25 -2.76
CA TYR A 87 10.20 -4.26 -2.32
C TYR A 87 10.84 -5.63 -2.62
N GLU A 88 10.16 -6.69 -2.18
CA GLU A 88 10.44 -8.08 -2.55
C GLU A 88 9.13 -8.88 -2.46
N HIS A 89 9.11 -10.10 -2.95
CA HIS A 89 7.89 -10.92 -2.89
C HIS A 89 7.43 -11.10 -1.44
N GLY A 90 6.16 -10.79 -1.16
CA GLY A 90 5.58 -10.84 0.18
C GLY A 90 5.89 -9.63 1.07
N THR A 91 6.71 -8.67 0.64
CA THR A 91 6.99 -7.42 1.37
C THR A 91 6.77 -6.22 0.47
N LEU A 92 5.80 -5.38 0.82
CA LEU A 92 5.42 -4.23 0.01
C LEU A 92 5.70 -2.93 0.76
N TRP A 93 5.99 -1.88 0.01
CA TRP A 93 6.06 -0.51 0.52
C TRP A 93 4.82 0.25 0.08
N VAL A 94 4.19 0.96 1.00
CA VAL A 94 3.08 1.87 0.74
C VAL A 94 3.62 3.29 0.92
N VAL A 95 3.87 3.96 -0.19
CA VAL A 95 4.58 5.24 -0.26
C VAL A 95 3.66 6.34 -0.76
N PRO A 96 3.96 7.62 -0.46
CA PRO A 96 3.14 8.74 -0.93
C PRO A 96 2.99 8.72 -2.45
N LEU A 97 1.77 8.95 -2.96
CA LEU A 97 1.59 9.18 -4.39
C LEU A 97 2.38 10.42 -4.83
N PRO A 98 3.11 10.36 -5.95
CA PRO A 98 3.72 11.55 -6.54
C PRO A 98 2.64 12.60 -6.79
N LEU A 99 2.94 13.87 -6.47
CA LEU A 99 1.99 14.98 -6.60
C LEU A 99 1.41 15.13 -8.02
N ASP A 100 2.12 14.66 -9.05
CA ASP A 100 1.68 14.71 -10.44
C ASP A 100 0.72 13.57 -10.82
N SER A 101 0.73 12.43 -10.12
CA SER A 101 -0.13 11.27 -10.43
C SER A 101 -1.57 11.45 -9.96
N ALA A 102 -1.84 12.42 -9.07
CA ALA A 102 -3.20 12.77 -8.64
C ALA A 102 -3.99 13.59 -9.68
N LEU A 103 -3.33 14.06 -10.75
CA LEU A 103 -3.93 14.87 -11.82
C LEU A 103 -4.51 14.02 -12.97
N GLU A 104 -4.04 12.79 -13.17
CA GLU A 104 -4.43 11.96 -14.33
C GLU A 104 -5.71 11.13 -14.11
N ALA A 105 -6.22 11.01 -12.88
CA ALA A 105 -7.46 10.29 -12.58
C ALA A 105 -8.76 11.07 -12.92
N LYS A 106 -8.70 12.05 -13.83
CA LYS A 106 -9.80 12.97 -14.16
C LYS A 106 -10.03 13.21 -15.65
N GLU A 107 -9.71 12.26 -16.52
CA GLU A 107 -10.17 12.28 -17.91
C GLU A 107 -11.19 11.18 -18.21
#